data_AF-A0A372Q501-F1
#
_entry.id   AF-A0A372Q501-F1
#
_cell.length_a   1.000
_cell.length_b   1.000
_cell.length_c   1.000
_cell.angle_alpha   90.00
_cell.angle_beta   90.00
_cell.angle_gamma   90.00
#
_symmetry.space_group_name_H-M   'P 1'
#
loop_
_entity.id
_entity.type
_entity.pdbx_description
1 polymer ?
#
loop_
_entity_poly.entity_id
_entity_poly.type
_entity_poly.pdbx_seq_one_letter_code
_entity_poly.pdbx_strand_id
1 'polypeptide(L)' 'MSITLFCLVKGNTTANAFPVHIGKGQFVGDLKKVIKAEKQNDFAGVDADKLRLWKVEITLTIH' A
#
# COMPACT_ATOMS: atom_id res chain seq x y z
N MET A 1 -1.32 -6.50 -17.89
CA MET A 1 -0.63 -5.24 -17.53
C MET A 1 -0.78 -4.99 -16.04
N SER A 2 0.32 -4.69 -15.34
CA SER A 2 0.34 -4.27 -13.94
C SER A 2 0.42 -2.74 -13.84
N ILE A 3 0.08 -2.23 -12.67
CA ILE A 3 0.35 -0.86 -12.23
C ILE A 3 1.19 -0.92 -10.96
N THR A 4 1.99 0.13 -10.76
CA THR A 4 2.73 0.35 -9.52
C THR A 4 2.02 1.44 -8.74
N LEU A 5 1.65 1.15 -7.51
CA LEU A 5 1.08 2.09 -6.56
C LEU A 5 2.10 2.32 -5.45
N PHE A 6 2.37 3.57 -5.10
CA PHE A 6 3.14 3.88 -3.90
C PHE A 6 2.19 3.99 -2.71
N CYS A 7 2.45 3.18 -1.68
CA CYS A 7 1.65 3.15 -0.46
C CYS A 7 2.42 3.81 0.68
N LEU A 8 1.73 4.64 1.45
CA LEU A 8 2.24 5.26 2.67
C LEU A 8 1.39 4.82 3.86
N VAL A 9 2.05 4.33 4.91
CA VAL A 9 1.38 4.06 6.18
C VAL A 9 1.10 5.39 6.88
N LYS A 10 -0.15 5.61 7.29
CA LYS A 10 -0.53 6.84 8.01
C LYS A 10 0.34 7.01 9.26
N GLY A 11 0.96 8.17 9.40
CA GLY A 11 1.89 8.49 10.51
C GLY A 11 3.36 8.35 10.14
N ASN A 12 3.69 7.71 9.02
CA ASN A 12 5.05 7.67 8.49
C ASN A 12 5.36 8.89 7.60
N THR A 13 6.64 9.12 7.36
CA THR A 13 7.14 10.10 6.39
C THR A 13 7.05 9.56 4.96
N THR A 14 6.99 10.46 3.98
CA THR A 14 6.93 10.09 2.55
C THR A 14 8.14 9.29 2.07
N ALA A 15 9.30 9.45 2.72
CA ALA A 15 10.50 8.64 2.46
C ALA A 15 10.30 7.14 2.77
N ASN A 16 9.32 6.79 3.61
CA ASN A 16 8.98 5.40 3.94
C ASN A 16 7.87 4.83 3.03
N ALA A 17 7.45 5.57 2.00
CA ALA A 17 6.53 5.05 1.01
C ALA A 17 7.16 3.84 0.31
N PHE A 18 6.35 2.82 0.03
CA PHE A 18 6.81 1.58 -0.57
C PHE A 18 5.98 1.24 -1.81
N PRO A 19 6.61 0.66 -2.85
CA PRO A 19 5.89 0.28 -4.05
C PRO A 19 5.06 -0.98 -3.79
N VAL A 20 3.89 -1.03 -4.42
CA VAL A 20 3.03 -2.21 -4.49
C VAL A 20 2.66 -2.44 -5.95
N HIS A 21 2.88 -3.66 -6.42
CA HIS A 21 2.55 -4.07 -7.78
C HIS A 21 1.22 -4.82 -7.79
N ILE A 22 0.30 -4.40 -8.66
CA ILE A 22 -1.00 -5.05 -8.80
C ILE A 22 -1.45 -5.07 -10.26
N GLY A 23 -2.16 -6.12 -10.67
CA GLY A 23 -2.77 -6.22 -12.00
C GLY A 23 -3.94 -5.24 -12.17
N LYS A 24 -4.09 -4.65 -13.36
CA LYS A 24 -5.18 -3.70 -13.67
C LYS A 24 -6.60 -4.26 -13.46
N GLY A 25 -6.78 -5.58 -13.53
CA GLY A 25 -8.07 -6.25 -13.32
C GLY A 25 -8.31 -6.76 -11.90
N GLN A 26 -7.36 -6.56 -10.98
CA GLN A 26 -7.51 -7.02 -9.60
C GLN A 26 -8.29 -6.01 -8.76
N PHE A 27 -8.95 -6.50 -7.72
CA PHE A 27 -9.84 -5.69 -6.89
C PHE A 27 -9.10 -5.07 -5.71
N VAL A 28 -9.78 -4.13 -5.03
CA VAL A 28 -9.26 -3.49 -3.80
C VAL A 28 -8.95 -4.53 -2.71
N GLY A 29 -9.70 -5.64 -2.65
CA GLY A 29 -9.39 -6.73 -1.73
C GLY A 29 -8.03 -7.39 -1.98
N ASP A 30 -7.66 -7.56 -3.25
CA ASP A 30 -6.35 -8.07 -3.63
C ASP A 30 -5.25 -7.06 -3.29
N LEU A 31 -5.50 -5.77 -3.53
CA LEU A 31 -4.58 -4.68 -3.15
C LEU A 31 -4.28 -4.71 -1.65
N LYS A 32 -5.29 -4.88 -0.80
CA LYS A 32 -5.10 -4.98 0.65
C LYS A 32 -4.22 -6.19 1.05
N LYS A 33 -4.38 -7.34 0.38
CA LYS A 33 -3.55 -8.52 0.65
C LYS A 33 -2.09 -8.29 0.28
N VAL A 34 -1.83 -7.68 -0.88
CA VAL A 34 -0.47 -7.37 -1.33
C VAL A 34 0.18 -6.33 -0.42
N ILE A 35 -0.54 -5.27 -0.03
CA ILE A 35 -0.05 -4.27 0.95
C ILE A 35 0.34 -4.94 2.28
N LYS A 36 -0.51 -5.84 2.81
CA LYS A 36 -0.20 -6.56 4.05
C LYS A 36 1.04 -7.44 3.88
N ALA A 37 1.17 -8.15 2.76
CA ALA A 37 2.32 -9.02 2.51
C ALA A 37 3.64 -8.23 2.46
N GLU A 38 3.64 -7.07 1.80
CA GLU A 38 4.83 -6.20 1.65
C GLU A 38 5.32 -5.64 2.99
N LYS A 39 4.39 -5.42 3.94
CA LYS A 39 4.66 -4.87 5.28
C LYS A 39 4.13 -5.78 6.38
N GLN A 40 4.39 -7.08 6.28
CA GLN A 40 3.79 -8.09 7.15
C GLN A 40 4.07 -7.86 8.64
N ASN A 41 5.26 -7.34 8.99
CA ASN A 41 5.62 -7.04 10.39
C ASN A 41 4.81 -5.85 10.93
N ASP A 42 4.71 -4.77 10.16
CA ASP A 42 3.93 -3.58 10.54
C ASP A 42 2.43 -3.90 10.70
N PHE A 43 1.94 -4.91 9.96
CA PHE A 43 0.53 -5.32 9.94
C PHE A 43 0.28 -6.71 10.55
N ALA A 44 1.18 -7.23 11.38
CA ALA A 44 1.11 -8.61 11.89
C ALA A 44 -0.20 -8.92 12.64
N GLY A 45 -0.78 -7.94 13.33
CA GLY A 45 -2.04 -8.05 14.07
C GLY A 45 -3.29 -7.58 13.32
N VAL A 46 -3.18 -7.21 12.05
CA VAL A 46 -4.28 -6.61 11.27
C VAL A 46 -4.62 -7.51 10.09
N ASP A 47 -5.85 -7.99 10.00
CA ASP A 47 -6.30 -8.74 8.82
C ASP A 47 -6.33 -7.83 7.58
N ALA A 48 -6.01 -8.41 6.41
CA ALA A 48 -5.88 -7.62 5.20
C ALA A 48 -7.19 -6.86 4.88
N ASP A 49 -8.35 -7.48 5.04
CA ASP A 49 -9.66 -6.88 4.79
C ASP A 49 -9.95 -5.67 5.71
N LYS A 50 -9.37 -5.65 6.91
CA LYS A 50 -9.50 -4.57 7.90
C LYS A 50 -8.65 -3.34 7.58
N LEU A 51 -7.70 -3.42 6.63
CA LEU A 51 -6.95 -2.25 6.18
C LEU A 51 -7.90 -1.22 5.55
N ARG A 52 -7.79 0.03 6.01
CA ARG A 52 -8.46 1.18 5.39
C ARG A 52 -7.48 1.84 4.41
N LEU A 53 -7.92 2.00 3.17
CA LEU A 53 -7.13 2.61 2.10
C LEU A 53 -7.74 3.95 1.74
N TRP A 54 -6.88 4.95 1.52
CA TRP A 54 -7.26 6.27 1.02
C TRP A 54 -6.49 6.53 -0.27
N LYS A 55 -7.19 6.95 -1.32
CA LYS A 55 -6.54 7.55 -2.47
C LYS A 55 -6.12 8.96 -2.07
N VAL A 56 -4.84 9.23 -2.13
CA VAL A 56 -4.24 10.50 -1.69
C VAL A 56 -3.33 11.02 -2.79
N GLU A 57 -3.30 12.34 -2.96
CA GLU A 57 -2.34 13.01 -3.82
C GLU A 57 -1.19 13.48 -2.93
N ILE A 58 -0.12 12.68 -2.90
CA ILE A 58 1.08 12.98 -2.13
C ILE A 58 2.19 13.31 -3.11
N THR A 59 2.75 14.51 -3.00
CA THR A 59 4.01 14.83 -3.67
C THR A 59 5.12 14.05 -2.97
N LEU A 60 5.57 12.96 -3.60
CA LEU A 60 6.72 12.21 -3.12
C LEU A 60 7.99 13.01 -3.45
N THR A 61 8.58 13.65 -2.45
CA THR A 61 9.93 14.22 -2.59
C THR A 61 10.92 13.07 -2.48
N ILE A 62 11.37 12.56 -3.63
CA ILE A 62 12.44 11.59 -3.72
C ILE A 62 13.74 12.39 -3.65
N HIS A 63 14.52 12.22 -2.57
CA HIS A 63 15.86 12.81 -2.46
C HIS A 63 16.89 11.95 -3.18
#